data_AF-A0A2M7ARJ7-F1
#
_entry.id   AF-A0A2M7ARJ7-F1
#
_cell.length_a   1.000
_cell.length_b   1.000
_cell.length_c   1.000
_cell.angle_alpha   90.00
_cell.angle_beta   90.00
_cell.angle_gamma   90.00
#
_symmetry.space_group_name_H-M   'P 1'
#
loop_
_entity.id
_entity.type
_entity.pdbx_description
1 polymer ?
#
loop_
_entity_poly.entity_id
_entity_poly.type
_entity_poly.pdbx_seq_one_letter_code
_entity_poly.pdbx_strand_id
1 'polypeptide(L)'
;MILQQIRPSKSSEKIYLLFDNGNILPLKLDDYVLEKLKSGQVITDSLFDRLSTLSLTYLLKNYALRQIAVSPKIETVLRPKLNRQIDIYFHKFSFAPIDTQPIITDLIDYLNQKKLLDPTAFASYLINRNPSKSLHYLHQLFSHYHLDLSLLISLTDDLNKIKKLIIIKTKSISKPMDFKTKTRLIGFLTRKGFAYSDIKTAIDEIVKVD
;
A
#
# COMPACT_ATOMS: atom_id res chain seq x y z
N MET A 1 -7.21 36.82 5.98
CA MET A 1 -7.19 36.19 7.33
C MET A 1 -5.91 36.58 8.07
N ILE A 2 -5.84 36.43 9.40
CA ILE A 2 -4.63 36.78 10.17
C ILE A 2 -3.97 35.52 10.71
N LEU A 3 -2.65 35.39 10.50
CA LEU A 3 -1.84 34.34 11.12
C LEU A 3 -1.61 34.68 12.59
N GLN A 4 -2.38 34.09 13.51
CA GLN A 4 -2.28 34.38 14.93
C GLN A 4 -1.01 33.78 15.55
N GLN A 5 -0.82 32.48 15.36
CA GLN A 5 0.24 31.75 16.05
C GLN A 5 0.92 30.74 15.14
N ILE A 6 2.20 30.50 15.45
CA ILE A 6 3.02 29.48 14.81
C ILE A 6 3.49 28.55 15.92
N ARG A 7 3.01 27.31 15.90
CA ARG A 7 3.30 26.34 16.97
C ARG A 7 4.22 25.23 16.45
N PRO A 8 5.27 24.86 17.19
CA PRO A 8 6.08 23.70 16.84
C PRO A 8 5.25 22.42 16.98
N SER A 9 5.54 21.42 16.16
CA SER A 9 5.07 20.05 16.37
C SER A 9 6.06 19.25 17.21
N LYS A 10 5.68 18.03 17.61
CA LYS A 10 6.62 17.04 18.17
C LYS A 10 7.71 16.62 17.17
N SER A 11 7.44 16.74 15.86
CA SER A 11 8.45 16.57 14.81
C SER A 11 9.17 17.89 14.58
N SER A 12 10.50 17.86 14.55
CA SER A 12 11.35 19.04 14.33
C SER A 12 11.11 19.73 12.98
N GLU A 13 10.65 18.99 11.97
CA GLU A 13 10.45 19.52 10.62
C GLU A 13 9.04 20.07 10.37
N LYS A 14 8.14 19.96 11.35
CA LYS A 14 6.73 20.31 11.18
C LYS A 14 6.32 21.39 12.16
N ILE A 15 5.60 22.38 11.64
CA ILE A 15 4.94 23.41 12.43
C ILE A 15 3.44 23.45 12.11
N TYR A 16 2.68 24.13 12.95
CA TYR A 16 1.26 24.43 12.74
C TYR A 16 1.07 25.94 12.65
N LEU A 17 0.47 26.39 11.56
CA LEU A 17 -0.03 27.74 11.38
C LEU A 17 -1.47 27.79 11.93
N LEU A 18 -1.73 28.67 12.88
CA LEU A 18 -3.05 28.88 13.48
C LEU A 18 -3.57 30.24 13.06
N PHE A 19 -4.74 30.27 12.44
CA PHE A 19 -5.38 31.47 11.92
C PHE A 19 -6.49 31.97 12.85
N ASP A 20 -6.85 33.24 12.70
CA ASP A 20 -7.89 33.92 13.47
C ASP A 20 -9.29 33.35 13.31
N ASN A 21 -9.58 32.74 12.17
CA ASN A 21 -10.83 32.03 11.91
C ASN A 21 -10.86 30.59 12.46
N GLY A 22 -9.84 30.17 13.22
CA GLY A 22 -9.73 28.83 13.79
C GLY A 22 -9.14 27.78 12.83
N ASN A 23 -8.80 28.14 11.59
CA ASN A 23 -8.13 27.23 10.67
C ASN A 23 -6.74 26.84 11.18
N ILE A 24 -6.31 25.62 10.86
CA ILE A 24 -5.00 25.09 11.23
C ILE A 24 -4.37 24.44 10.00
N LEU A 25 -3.20 24.92 9.60
CA LEU A 25 -2.42 24.33 8.50
C LEU A 25 -1.07 23.81 8.98
N PRO A 26 -0.78 22.50 8.84
CA PRO A 26 0.56 21.97 9.11
C PRO A 26 1.52 22.31 7.97
N LEU A 27 2.68 22.87 8.26
CA LEU A 27 3.66 23.23 7.24
C LEU A 27 5.04 22.62 7.53
N LYS A 28 5.85 22.44 6.50
CA LYS A 28 7.28 22.16 6.66
C LYS A 28 7.97 23.40 7.22
N LEU A 29 8.94 23.20 8.12
CA LEU A 29 9.71 24.30 8.71
C LEU A 29 10.43 25.15 7.65
N ASP A 30 11.01 24.54 6.62
CA ASP A 30 11.71 25.27 5.56
C ASP A 30 10.77 26.18 4.77
N ASP A 31 9.56 25.70 4.45
CA ASP A 31 8.57 26.47 3.71
C ASP A 31 8.13 27.70 4.52
N TYR A 32 8.03 27.57 5.84
CA TYR A 32 7.77 28.71 6.73
C TYR A 32 8.83 29.80 6.63
N VAL A 33 10.12 29.40 6.60
CA VAL A 33 11.24 30.34 6.47
C VAL A 33 11.23 30.99 5.09
N LEU A 34 10.99 30.21 4.03
CA LEU A 34 10.94 30.68 2.64
C LEU A 34 9.81 31.68 2.39
N GLU A 35 8.62 31.40 2.94
CA GLU A 35 7.46 32.29 2.86
C GLU A 35 7.55 33.48 3.83
N LYS A 36 8.61 33.55 4.65
CA LYS A 36 8.89 34.64 5.61
C LYS A 36 7.71 34.95 6.54
N LEU A 37 6.98 33.93 6.96
CA LEU A 37 5.75 34.10 7.73
C LEU A 37 6.03 34.64 9.13
N LYS A 38 5.13 35.49 9.63
CA LYS A 38 5.19 36.04 10.99
C LYS A 38 3.83 36.04 11.67
N SER A 39 3.80 35.83 12.98
CA SER A 39 2.58 36.06 13.77
C SER A 39 2.11 37.51 13.63
N GLY A 40 0.78 37.69 13.53
CA GLY A 40 0.12 38.97 13.26
C GLY A 40 0.08 39.35 11.77
N GLN A 41 0.69 38.57 10.89
CA GLN A 41 0.67 38.85 9.45
C GLN A 41 -0.72 38.65 8.86
N VAL A 42 -1.14 39.59 8.01
CA VAL A 42 -2.31 39.42 7.15
C VAL A 42 -1.95 38.50 6.00
N ILE A 43 -2.67 37.39 5.90
CA ILE A 43 -2.53 36.38 4.85
C ILE A 43 -3.63 36.64 3.81
N THR A 44 -3.20 36.97 2.60
CA THR A 44 -4.05 37.10 1.42
C THR A 44 -4.54 35.74 0.96
N ASP A 45 -5.64 35.69 0.21
CA ASP A 45 -6.18 34.43 -0.30
C ASP A 45 -5.17 33.70 -1.19
N SER A 46 -4.47 34.43 -2.06
CA SER A 46 -3.40 33.88 -2.90
C SER A 46 -2.25 33.24 -2.10
N LEU A 47 -1.86 33.84 -0.97
CA LEU A 47 -0.86 33.26 -0.08
C LEU A 47 -1.43 32.04 0.65
N PHE A 48 -2.68 32.10 1.08
CA PHE A 48 -3.34 30.96 1.73
C PHE A 48 -3.47 29.74 0.81
N ASP A 49 -3.79 29.94 -0.48
CA ASP A 49 -3.85 28.88 -1.48
C ASP A 49 -2.47 28.25 -1.71
N ARG A 50 -1.43 29.08 -1.77
CA ARG A 50 -0.03 28.63 -1.85
C ARG A 50 0.37 27.83 -0.61
N LEU A 51 0.06 28.33 0.59
CA LEU A 51 0.34 27.63 1.85
C LEU A 51 -0.43 26.30 1.95
N SER A 52 -1.67 26.27 1.48
CA SER A 52 -2.48 25.05 1.39
C SER A 52 -1.83 24.01 0.48
N THR A 53 -1.32 24.44 -0.68
CA THR A 53 -0.60 23.58 -1.63
C THR A 53 0.70 23.03 -1.03
N LEU A 54 1.53 23.88 -0.41
CA LEU A 54 2.77 23.46 0.25
C LEU A 54 2.52 22.47 1.39
N SER A 55 1.53 22.78 2.22
CA SER A 55 1.11 21.95 3.34
C SER A 55 0.63 20.56 2.87
N LEU A 56 -0.26 20.51 1.88
CA LEU A 56 -0.76 19.24 1.34
C LEU A 56 0.37 18.43 0.71
N THR A 57 1.25 19.06 -0.07
CA THR A 57 2.44 18.44 -0.68
C THR A 57 3.33 17.81 0.39
N TYR A 58 3.65 18.55 1.45
CA TYR A 58 4.45 18.06 2.57
C TYR A 58 3.79 16.86 3.27
N LEU A 59 2.49 16.94 3.55
CA LEU A 59 1.74 15.87 4.23
C LEU A 59 1.65 14.59 3.38
N LEU A 60 1.40 14.72 2.08
CA LEU A 60 1.30 13.60 1.15
C LEU A 60 2.66 12.95 0.92
N LYS A 61 3.73 13.74 0.75
CA LYS A 61 5.10 13.22 0.65
C LYS A 61 5.46 12.37 1.86
N ASN A 62 5.22 12.88 3.07
CA ASN A 62 5.46 12.14 4.30
C ASN A 62 4.60 10.88 4.42
N TYR A 63 3.34 10.95 3.99
CA TYR A 63 2.47 9.77 3.97
C TYR A 63 3.00 8.71 3.00
N ALA A 64 3.37 9.09 1.78
CA ALA A 64 3.91 8.19 0.77
C ALA A 64 5.18 7.49 1.26
N LEU A 65 6.12 8.26 1.82
CA LEU A 65 7.36 7.71 2.36
C LEU A 65 7.10 6.71 3.50
N ARG A 66 6.14 6.99 4.39
CA ARG A 66 5.72 6.01 5.40
C ARG A 66 5.11 4.75 4.79
N GLN A 67 4.28 4.87 3.75
CA GLN A 67 3.72 3.71 3.06
C GLN A 67 4.82 2.84 2.44
N ILE A 68 5.83 3.46 1.84
CA ILE A 68 6.96 2.78 1.21
C ILE A 68 7.88 2.13 2.26
N ALA A 69 8.14 2.81 3.38
CA ALA A 69 8.93 2.27 4.48
C ALA A 69 8.33 0.98 5.09
N VAL A 70 7.01 0.84 5.07
CA VAL A 70 6.32 -0.37 5.56
C VAL A 70 6.45 -1.54 4.59
N SER A 71 6.35 -1.29 3.28
CA SER A 71 6.58 -2.32 2.25
C SER A 71 6.80 -1.66 0.89
N PRO A 72 7.42 -2.35 -0.08
CA PRO A 72 7.54 -1.85 -1.45
C PRO A 72 6.18 -1.42 -2.01
N LYS A 73 6.19 -0.40 -2.87
CA LYS A 73 5.01 0.13 -3.55
C LYS A 73 5.31 0.34 -5.02
N ILE A 74 4.25 0.32 -5.80
CA ILE A 74 4.19 0.81 -7.18
C ILE A 74 3.12 1.89 -7.25
N GLU A 75 3.12 2.65 -8.34
CA GLU A 75 2.18 3.76 -8.55
C GLU A 75 0.72 3.31 -8.44
N THR A 76 0.33 2.23 -9.11
CA THR A 76 -1.06 1.72 -9.13
C THR A 76 -1.60 1.38 -7.74
N VAL A 77 -0.71 1.11 -6.78
CA VAL A 77 -1.07 0.86 -5.37
C VAL A 77 -1.02 2.13 -4.53
N LEU A 78 -0.08 3.03 -4.81
CA LEU A 78 0.14 4.24 -4.01
C LEU A 78 -0.86 5.35 -4.35
N ARG A 79 -1.15 5.57 -5.64
CA ARG A 79 -2.04 6.65 -6.11
C ARG A 79 -3.45 6.59 -5.47
N PRO A 80 -4.15 5.43 -5.42
CA PRO A 80 -5.44 5.37 -4.74
C PRO A 80 -5.37 5.68 -3.24
N LYS A 81 -4.26 5.34 -2.59
CA LYS A 81 -4.05 5.66 -1.16
C LYS A 81 -3.84 7.15 -0.95
N LEU A 82 -3.12 7.81 -1.86
CA LEU A 82 -2.93 9.27 -1.82
C LEU A 82 -4.26 10.00 -1.99
N ASN A 83 -5.08 9.60 -2.97
CA ASN A 83 -6.42 10.15 -3.17
C ASN A 83 -7.28 10.04 -1.91
N ARG A 84 -7.37 8.85 -1.31
CA ARG A 84 -8.12 8.67 -0.06
C ARG A 84 -7.55 9.50 1.10
N GLN A 85 -6.23 9.67 1.14
CA GLN A 85 -5.58 10.43 2.21
C GLN A 85 -5.82 11.95 2.06
N ILE A 86 -5.99 12.45 0.84
CA ILE A 86 -6.38 13.83 0.56
C ILE A 86 -7.72 14.12 1.22
N ASP A 87 -8.75 13.29 1.02
CA ASP A 87 -10.08 13.50 1.62
C ASP A 87 -9.98 13.63 3.16
N ILE A 88 -9.18 12.76 3.79
CA ILE A 88 -8.92 12.80 5.23
C ILE A 88 -8.27 14.12 5.64
N TYR A 89 -7.32 14.62 4.86
CA TYR A 89 -6.63 15.87 5.15
C TYR A 89 -7.50 17.10 4.93
N PHE A 90 -8.34 17.12 3.89
CA PHE A 90 -9.32 18.19 3.64
C PHE A 90 -10.32 18.30 4.80
N HIS A 91 -10.85 17.17 5.29
CA HIS A 91 -11.72 17.16 6.46
C HIS A 91 -11.02 17.61 7.74
N LYS A 92 -9.71 17.38 7.86
CA LYS A 92 -8.97 17.64 9.09
C LYS A 92 -8.42 19.06 9.20
N PHE A 93 -8.03 19.69 8.09
CA PHE A 93 -7.20 20.90 8.10
C PHE A 93 -7.79 22.09 7.32
N SER A 94 -9.07 22.05 6.94
CA SER A 94 -9.78 23.18 6.29
C SER A 94 -8.97 23.82 5.15
N PHE A 95 -8.40 22.98 4.27
CA PHE A 95 -7.63 23.44 3.12
C PHE A 95 -8.47 24.31 2.18
N ALA A 96 -7.81 25.24 1.48
CA ALA A 96 -8.41 25.87 0.32
C ALA A 96 -8.78 24.83 -0.76
N PRO A 97 -9.82 25.07 -1.57
CA PRO A 97 -10.13 24.21 -2.71
C PRO A 97 -9.00 24.31 -3.74
N ILE A 98 -8.11 23.33 -3.75
CA ILE A 98 -6.94 23.26 -4.63
C ILE A 98 -7.02 22.04 -5.55
N ASP A 99 -6.50 22.18 -6.78
CA ASP A 99 -6.32 21.02 -7.66
C ASP A 99 -5.21 20.13 -7.12
N THR A 100 -5.57 18.88 -6.83
CA THR A 100 -4.68 17.91 -6.19
C THR A 100 -3.95 17.02 -7.19
N GLN A 101 -4.41 16.95 -8.45
CA GLN A 101 -3.79 16.06 -9.45
C GLN A 101 -2.35 16.43 -9.79
N PRO A 102 -1.98 17.73 -9.92
CA PRO A 102 -0.59 18.13 -10.11
C PRO A 102 0.30 17.67 -8.94
N ILE A 103 -0.16 17.87 -7.69
CA ILE A 103 0.58 17.49 -6.48
C ILE A 103 0.86 15.98 -6.45
N ILE A 104 -0.14 15.16 -6.80
CA ILE A 104 0.03 13.70 -6.83
C ILE A 104 1.01 13.32 -7.94
N THR A 105 0.88 13.91 -9.12
CA THR A 105 1.74 13.60 -10.28
C THR A 105 3.18 13.94 -9.97
N ASP A 106 3.46 15.15 -9.48
CA ASP A 106 4.81 15.57 -9.08
C ASP A 106 5.39 14.68 -7.98
N LEU A 107 4.56 14.24 -7.02
CA LEU A 107 4.99 13.33 -5.97
C LEU A 107 5.35 11.95 -6.53
N ILE A 108 4.55 11.39 -7.43
CA ILE A 108 4.84 10.11 -8.07
C ILE A 108 6.12 10.20 -8.89
N ASP A 109 6.29 11.28 -9.67
CA ASP A 109 7.50 11.52 -10.47
C ASP A 109 8.73 11.64 -9.58
N TYR A 110 8.63 12.40 -8.48
CA TYR A 110 9.69 12.48 -7.48
C TYR A 110 10.07 11.09 -6.93
N LEU A 111 9.09 10.24 -6.60
CA LEU A 111 9.34 8.91 -6.05
C LEU A 111 9.95 7.97 -7.10
N ASN A 112 9.51 8.05 -8.35
CA ASN A 112 10.08 7.31 -9.48
C ASN A 112 11.54 7.73 -9.75
N GLN A 113 11.82 9.04 -9.81
CA GLN A 113 13.17 9.57 -9.98
C GLN A 113 14.12 9.12 -8.85
N LYS A 114 13.61 9.04 -7.62
CA LYS A 114 14.35 8.51 -6.47
C LYS A 114 14.39 6.98 -6.41
N LYS A 115 13.81 6.28 -7.38
CA LYS A 115 13.71 4.81 -7.46
C LYS A 115 13.07 4.19 -6.21
N LEU A 116 12.12 4.90 -5.60
CA LEU A 116 11.38 4.45 -4.41
C LEU A 116 10.12 3.64 -4.76
N LEU A 117 9.70 3.66 -6.04
CA LEU A 117 8.64 2.83 -6.59
C LEU A 117 9.29 1.79 -7.51
N ASP A 118 9.45 0.57 -7.01
CA ASP A 118 10.16 -0.52 -7.70
C ASP A 118 9.20 -1.71 -7.94
N PRO A 119 8.77 -1.94 -9.20
CA PRO A 119 7.93 -3.07 -9.57
C PRO A 119 8.55 -4.43 -9.25
N THR A 120 9.87 -4.58 -9.37
CA THR A 120 10.56 -5.84 -9.10
C THR A 120 10.57 -6.15 -7.61
N ALA A 121 10.92 -5.17 -6.77
CA ALA A 121 10.84 -5.33 -5.32
C ALA A 121 9.40 -5.60 -4.86
N PHE A 122 8.40 -4.97 -5.49
CA PHE A 122 6.99 -5.22 -5.20
C PHE A 122 6.55 -6.63 -5.62
N ALA A 123 6.96 -7.10 -6.79
CA ALA A 123 6.72 -8.48 -7.24
C ALA A 123 7.30 -9.51 -6.27
N SER A 124 8.57 -9.35 -5.86
CA SER A 124 9.21 -10.22 -4.86
C SER A 124 8.45 -10.20 -3.53
N TYR A 125 8.02 -9.02 -3.07
CA TYR A 125 7.20 -8.89 -1.87
C TYR A 125 5.87 -9.65 -1.99
N LEU A 126 5.18 -9.58 -3.13
CA LEU A 126 3.92 -10.30 -3.35
C LEU A 126 4.11 -11.82 -3.35
N ILE A 127 5.17 -12.33 -3.99
CA ILE A 127 5.52 -13.74 -3.99
C ILE A 127 5.76 -14.22 -2.54
N ASN A 128 6.61 -13.50 -1.81
CA ASN A 128 6.98 -13.85 -0.43
C ASN A 128 5.81 -13.77 0.55
N ARG A 129 4.84 -12.87 0.31
CA ARG A 129 3.63 -12.76 1.13
C ARG A 129 2.60 -13.85 0.85
N ASN A 130 2.70 -14.53 -0.30
CA ASN A 130 1.74 -15.54 -0.75
C ASN A 130 2.37 -16.92 -0.96
N PRO A 131 3.17 -17.46 -0.01
CA PRO A 131 3.94 -18.69 -0.24
C PRO A 131 3.06 -19.94 -0.40
N SER A 132 1.81 -19.86 0.09
CA SER A 132 0.84 -20.96 0.10
C SER A 132 -0.28 -20.78 -0.94
N LYS A 133 -0.03 -19.98 -1.97
CA LYS A 133 -0.93 -19.76 -3.10
C LYS A 133 -0.36 -20.44 -4.35
N SER A 134 -1.25 -20.78 -5.27
CA SER A 134 -0.87 -21.39 -6.54
C SER A 134 -0.18 -20.38 -7.47
N LEU A 135 0.52 -20.90 -8.47
CA LEU A 135 1.03 -20.13 -9.58
C LEU A 135 -0.09 -19.38 -10.32
N HIS A 136 -1.25 -20.03 -10.52
CA HIS A 136 -2.41 -19.40 -11.16
C HIS A 136 -2.91 -18.17 -10.37
N TYR A 137 -2.97 -18.27 -9.04
CA TYR A 137 -3.34 -17.14 -8.19
C TYR A 137 -2.32 -16.00 -8.32
N LEU A 138 -1.02 -16.32 -8.30
CA LEU A 138 0.04 -15.33 -8.48
C LEU A 138 -0.02 -14.66 -9.85
N HIS A 139 -0.34 -15.41 -10.91
CA HIS A 139 -0.52 -14.87 -12.25
C HIS A 139 -1.66 -13.85 -12.30
N GLN A 140 -2.83 -14.18 -11.75
CA GLN A 140 -3.96 -13.24 -11.66
C GLN A 140 -3.59 -11.99 -10.85
N LEU A 141 -2.87 -12.18 -9.74
CA LEU A 141 -2.42 -11.08 -8.89
C LEU A 141 -1.43 -10.15 -9.62
N PHE A 142 -0.49 -10.72 -10.38
CA PHE A 142 0.47 -9.96 -11.18
C PHE A 142 -0.22 -9.22 -12.32
N SER A 143 -1.16 -9.86 -13.02
CA SER A 143 -1.98 -9.22 -14.05
C SER A 143 -2.79 -8.04 -13.49
N HIS A 144 -3.39 -8.19 -12.30
CA HIS A 144 -4.14 -7.11 -11.64
C HIS A 144 -3.27 -5.87 -11.36
N TYR A 145 -2.00 -6.07 -11.03
CA TYR A 145 -1.04 -4.99 -10.76
C TYR A 145 -0.18 -4.61 -11.97
N HIS A 146 -0.43 -5.20 -13.15
CA HIS A 146 0.35 -5.00 -14.38
C HIS A 146 1.86 -5.26 -14.20
N LEU A 147 2.21 -6.31 -13.45
CA LEU A 147 3.59 -6.73 -13.21
C LEU A 147 4.08 -7.70 -14.29
N ASP A 148 5.40 -7.78 -14.47
CA ASP A 148 6.03 -8.72 -15.38
C ASP A 148 5.82 -10.17 -14.92
N LEU A 149 5.13 -10.93 -15.77
CA LEU A 149 4.80 -12.35 -15.54
C LEU A 149 6.03 -13.25 -15.69
N SER A 150 7.10 -12.80 -16.36
CA SER A 150 8.33 -13.58 -16.53
C SER A 150 8.97 -13.95 -15.19
N LEU A 151 8.76 -13.11 -14.16
CA LEU A 151 9.23 -13.33 -12.80
C LEU A 151 8.60 -14.55 -12.10
N LEU A 152 7.54 -15.14 -12.68
CA LEU A 152 6.84 -16.31 -12.13
C LEU A 152 7.31 -17.64 -12.76
N ILE A 153 8.11 -17.62 -13.83
CA ILE A 153 8.49 -18.81 -14.62
C ILE A 153 9.18 -19.87 -13.75
N SER A 154 9.93 -19.46 -12.72
CA SER A 154 10.65 -20.36 -11.81
C SER A 154 9.80 -20.96 -10.69
N LEU A 155 8.52 -20.58 -10.55
CA LEU A 155 7.67 -20.92 -9.39
C LEU A 155 6.76 -22.14 -9.60
N THR A 156 7.10 -23.05 -10.50
CA THR A 156 6.28 -24.19 -10.99
C THR A 156 6.10 -25.36 -9.99
N ASP A 157 6.12 -25.09 -8.69
CA ASP A 157 6.13 -26.12 -7.63
C ASP A 157 4.77 -26.34 -6.94
N ASP A 158 3.66 -26.17 -7.67
CA ASP A 158 2.32 -26.21 -7.07
C ASP A 158 1.97 -27.58 -6.46
N LEU A 159 2.37 -28.68 -7.09
CA LEU A 159 2.12 -30.02 -6.55
C LEU A 159 2.79 -30.23 -5.18
N ASN A 160 4.06 -29.84 -5.02
CA ASN A 160 4.73 -29.98 -3.72
C ASN A 160 4.19 -29.00 -2.68
N LYS A 161 3.77 -27.78 -3.08
CA LYS A 161 3.06 -26.87 -2.17
C LYS A 161 1.76 -27.48 -1.67
N ILE A 162 0.98 -28.09 -2.55
CA ILE A 162 -0.26 -28.80 -2.18
C ILE A 162 0.07 -29.89 -1.16
N LYS A 163 1.05 -30.75 -1.46
CA LYS A 163 1.48 -31.83 -0.55
C LYS A 163 1.85 -31.32 0.84
N LYS A 164 2.69 -30.29 0.92
CA LYS A 164 3.08 -29.63 2.18
C LYS A 164 1.86 -29.12 2.95
N LEU A 165 0.92 -28.47 2.26
CA LEU A 165 -0.30 -27.94 2.89
C LEU A 165 -1.23 -29.05 3.40
N ILE A 166 -1.35 -30.16 2.67
CA ILE A 166 -2.10 -31.33 3.11
C ILE A 166 -1.50 -31.86 4.41
N ILE A 167 -0.18 -32.14 4.43
CA ILE A 167 0.53 -32.68 5.60
C ILE A 167 0.34 -31.79 6.84
N ILE A 168 0.49 -30.47 6.68
CA ILE A 168 0.29 -29.51 7.78
C ILE A 168 -1.15 -29.55 8.32
N LYS A 169 -2.14 -29.66 7.42
CA LYS A 169 -3.56 -29.60 7.79
C LYS A 169 -4.05 -30.89 8.44
N THR A 170 -3.47 -32.02 8.05
CA THR A 170 -3.90 -33.35 8.49
C THR A 170 -3.04 -33.94 9.61
N LYS A 171 -1.91 -33.30 9.97
CA LYS A 171 -1.00 -33.69 11.05
C LYS A 171 -0.51 -35.15 10.93
N SER A 172 0.04 -35.51 9.77
CA SER A 172 0.52 -36.87 9.43
C SER A 172 -0.62 -37.89 9.32
N ILE A 173 -0.96 -38.26 8.08
CA ILE A 173 -2.09 -39.14 7.80
C ILE A 173 -1.70 -40.59 8.12
N SER A 174 -2.11 -41.08 9.30
CA SER A 174 -1.99 -42.49 9.66
C SER A 174 -3.26 -43.31 9.34
N LYS A 175 -4.33 -42.69 8.84
CA LYS A 175 -5.63 -43.32 8.54
C LYS A 175 -6.29 -42.73 7.29
N PRO A 176 -7.14 -43.49 6.57
CA PRO A 176 -7.93 -42.97 5.45
C PRO A 176 -8.77 -41.75 5.85
N MET A 177 -8.83 -40.75 4.98
CA MET A 177 -9.57 -39.50 5.22
C MET A 177 -11.06 -39.67 4.93
N ASP A 178 -11.93 -39.25 5.83
CA ASP A 178 -13.38 -39.27 5.61
C ASP A 178 -13.81 -38.29 4.49
N PHE A 179 -14.92 -38.61 3.82
CA PHE A 179 -15.40 -37.86 2.66
C PHE A 179 -15.62 -36.36 2.95
N LYS A 180 -16.11 -36.02 4.15
CA LYS A 180 -16.37 -34.65 4.56
C LYS A 180 -15.08 -33.86 4.73
N THR A 181 -14.07 -34.46 5.35
CA THR A 181 -12.73 -33.85 5.47
C THR A 181 -12.06 -33.70 4.11
N LYS A 182 -12.15 -34.71 3.23
CA LYS A 182 -11.63 -34.64 1.85
C LYS A 182 -12.26 -33.46 1.09
N THR A 183 -13.57 -33.32 1.16
CA THR A 183 -14.31 -32.22 0.50
C THR A 183 -13.88 -30.84 1.03
N ARG A 184 -13.72 -30.71 2.36
CA ARG A 184 -13.25 -29.46 2.99
C ARG A 184 -11.81 -29.11 2.58
N LEU A 185 -10.95 -30.12 2.47
CA LEU A 185 -9.56 -29.96 2.05
C LEU A 185 -9.48 -29.50 0.59
N ILE A 186 -10.24 -30.13 -0.30
CA ILE A 186 -10.36 -29.71 -1.71
C ILE A 186 -10.80 -28.25 -1.76
N GLY A 187 -11.91 -27.89 -1.11
CA GLY A 187 -12.40 -26.51 -1.12
C GLY A 187 -11.39 -25.50 -0.54
N PHE A 188 -10.62 -25.87 0.47
CA PHE A 188 -9.54 -25.04 1.00
C PHE A 188 -8.42 -24.79 -0.01
N LEU A 189 -7.99 -25.82 -0.75
CA LEU A 189 -6.95 -25.72 -1.77
C LEU A 189 -7.46 -24.98 -3.03
N THR A 190 -8.70 -25.21 -3.45
CA THR A 190 -9.32 -24.47 -4.56
C THR A 190 -9.39 -22.97 -4.27
N ARG A 191 -9.75 -22.56 -3.04
CA ARG A 191 -9.71 -21.14 -2.62
C ARG A 191 -8.29 -20.54 -2.56
N LYS A 192 -7.26 -21.37 -2.60
CA LYS A 192 -5.86 -20.95 -2.75
C LYS A 192 -5.41 -20.87 -4.21
N GLY A 193 -6.29 -21.23 -5.15
CA GLY A 193 -6.11 -21.15 -6.59
C GLY A 193 -5.48 -22.40 -7.23
N PHE A 194 -5.34 -23.50 -6.49
CA PHE A 194 -4.77 -24.74 -7.03
C PHE A 194 -5.76 -25.43 -7.99
N ALA A 195 -5.24 -26.03 -9.05
CA ALA A 195 -6.05 -26.78 -10.02
C ALA A 195 -6.61 -28.05 -9.37
N TYR A 196 -7.85 -28.40 -9.72
CA TYR A 196 -8.51 -29.59 -9.16
C TYR A 196 -7.76 -30.89 -9.49
N SER A 197 -7.17 -31.00 -10.69
CA SER A 197 -6.34 -32.12 -11.11
C SER A 197 -5.18 -32.35 -10.13
N ASP A 198 -4.43 -31.30 -9.83
CA ASP A 198 -3.22 -31.37 -9.00
C ASP A 198 -3.59 -31.65 -7.53
N ILE A 199 -4.72 -31.09 -7.08
CA ILE A 199 -5.27 -31.40 -5.75
C ILE A 199 -5.61 -32.88 -5.65
N LYS A 200 -6.30 -33.43 -6.66
CA LYS A 200 -6.68 -34.84 -6.67
C LYS A 200 -5.43 -35.74 -6.66
N THR A 201 -4.49 -35.48 -7.56
CA THR A 201 -3.21 -36.21 -7.63
C THR A 201 -2.46 -36.18 -6.30
N ALA A 202 -2.32 -35.01 -5.67
CA ALA A 202 -1.64 -34.91 -4.38
C ALA A 202 -2.37 -35.63 -3.23
N ILE A 203 -3.71 -35.66 -3.25
CA ILE A 203 -4.49 -36.42 -2.26
C ILE A 203 -4.27 -37.92 -2.48
N ASP A 204 -4.36 -38.40 -3.72
CA ASP A 204 -4.22 -39.83 -4.05
C ASP A 204 -2.78 -40.34 -3.76
N GLU A 205 -1.77 -39.49 -3.89
CA GLU A 205 -0.37 -39.84 -3.53
C GLU A 205 -0.10 -39.85 -2.01
N ILE A 206 -0.75 -39.00 -1.23
CA ILE A 206 -0.52 -38.88 0.23
C ILE A 206 -1.44 -39.81 1.02
N VAL A 207 -2.70 -39.93 0.60
CA VAL A 207 -3.69 -40.78 1.23
C VAL A 207 -3.64 -42.11 0.49
N LYS A 208 -2.92 -43.10 1.05
CA LYS A 208 -2.94 -44.46 0.52
C LYS A 208 -4.39 -44.87 0.26
N VAL A 209 -4.67 -45.20 -0.99
CA VAL A 209 -5.90 -45.86 -1.41
C VAL A 209 -5.76 -47.31 -0.94
N ASP A 210 -6.55 -47.70 0.06
CA ASP A 210 -6.83 -49.13 0.29
C ASP A 210 -7.76 -49.63 -0.84
#